data_AF-A0A3D0P9S7-F1
#
_entry.id   AF-A0A3D0P9S7-F1
#
_cell.length_a   1.000
_cell.length_b   1.000
_cell.length_c   1.000
_cell.angle_alpha   90.00
_cell.angle_beta   90.00
_cell.angle_gamma   90.00
#
_symmetry.space_group_name_H-M   'P 1'
#
loop_
_entity.id
_entity.type
_entity.pdbx_description
1 polymer ?
#
loop_
_entity_poly.entity_id
_entity_poly.type
_entity_poly.pdbx_seq_one_letter_code
_entity_poly.pdbx_strand_id
1 'polypeptide(L)'
;IFPWFQKNITGGYVSQALAGERVAQVVADPAFRSSGAHWSWGNRQKKDGKQFEQELSDKASDPATALRVWDLSSALVGLTP
;
A
#
# COMPACT_ATOMS: atom_id res chain seq x y z
N ILE A 1 -19.19 14.15 2.13
CA ILE A 1 -18.95 13.51 0.80
C ILE A 1 -18.15 12.22 0.97
N PHE A 2 -16.97 12.25 1.60
CA PHE A 2 -16.34 11.04 2.16
C PHE A 2 -16.87 10.79 3.58
N PRO A 3 -17.23 9.56 3.98
CA PRO A 3 -17.01 8.28 3.29
C PRO A 3 -18.16 7.83 2.37
N TRP A 4 -19.30 8.53 2.32
CA TRP A 4 -20.47 8.13 1.53
C TRP A 4 -20.14 7.83 0.06
N PHE A 5 -19.35 8.69 -0.60
CA PHE A 5 -18.92 8.48 -1.99
C PHE A 5 -18.02 7.25 -2.16
N GLN A 6 -17.13 6.96 -1.21
CA GLN A 6 -16.29 5.75 -1.27
C GLN A 6 -17.06 4.47 -0.99
N LYS A 7 -18.03 4.54 -0.07
CA LYS A 7 -18.91 3.43 0.29
C LYS A 7 -19.86 3.07 -0.85
N ASN A 8 -20.44 4.08 -1.50
CA ASN A 8 -21.56 3.89 -2.40
C ASN A 8 -21.22 4.07 -3.88
N ILE A 9 -20.13 4.78 -4.22
CA ILE A 9 -19.79 5.11 -5.61
C ILE A 9 -18.48 4.44 -6.06
N THR A 10 -17.36 4.67 -5.36
CA THR A 10 -16.08 4.08 -5.81
C THR A 10 -15.90 2.63 -5.40
N GLY A 11 -16.66 2.14 -4.42
CA GLY A 11 -16.53 0.77 -3.89
C GLY A 11 -15.20 0.51 -3.16
N GLY A 12 -14.31 1.50 -3.06
CA GLY A 12 -12.98 1.33 -2.47
C GLY A 12 -12.97 1.29 -0.94
N TYR A 13 -14.11 1.52 -0.29
CA TYR A 13 -14.22 1.43 1.17
C TYR A 13 -14.12 -0.02 1.65
N VAL A 14 -13.39 -0.21 2.74
CA VAL A 14 -13.42 -1.43 3.58
C VAL A 14 -13.64 -1.04 5.03
N SER A 15 -14.16 -1.97 5.84
CA SER A 15 -14.21 -1.77 7.29
C SER A 15 -12.80 -1.77 7.89
N GLN A 16 -12.64 -1.14 9.05
CA GLN A 16 -11.37 -1.14 9.79
C GLN A 16 -10.91 -2.56 10.15
N ALA A 17 -11.85 -3.44 10.53
CA ALA A 17 -11.55 -4.84 10.83
C ALA A 17 -10.99 -5.58 9.61
N LEU A 18 -11.63 -5.46 8.44
CA LEU A 18 -11.14 -6.10 7.20
C LEU A 18 -9.78 -5.53 6.76
N ALA A 19 -9.56 -4.22 6.95
CA ALA A 19 -8.25 -3.62 6.71
C ALA A 19 -7.17 -4.22 7.64
N GLY A 20 -7.49 -4.41 8.92
CA GLY A 20 -6.61 -5.07 9.89
C GLY A 20 -6.29 -6.53 9.53
N GLU A 21 -7.29 -7.29 9.10
CA GLU A 21 -7.12 -8.67 8.63
C GLU A 21 -6.16 -8.74 7.43
N ARG A 22 -6.28 -7.82 6.47
CA ARG A 22 -5.37 -7.74 5.31
C ARG A 22 -3.94 -7.39 5.70
N VAL A 23 -3.75 -6.51 6.68
CA VAL A 23 -2.42 -6.23 7.25
C VAL A 23 -1.83 -7.50 7.88
N ALA A 24 -2.62 -8.23 8.67
CA ALA A 24 -2.18 -9.49 9.25
C ALA A 24 -1.78 -10.53 8.20
N GLN A 25 -2.52 -10.62 7.08
CA GLN A 25 -2.17 -11.50 5.95
C GLN A 25 -0.79 -11.16 5.35
N VAL A 26 -0.53 -9.88 5.07
CA VAL A 26 0.77 -9.45 4.50
C VAL A 26 1.93 -9.79 5.44
N VAL A 27 1.72 -9.69 6.75
CA VAL A 27 2.76 -9.96 7.75
C VAL A 27 3.04 -11.45 7.91
N ALA A 28 2.01 -12.30 7.91
CA ALA A 28 2.13 -13.69 8.38
C ALA A 28 2.02 -14.75 7.27
N ASP A 29 1.29 -14.47 6.20
CA ASP A 29 0.87 -15.50 5.26
C ASP A 29 1.95 -15.74 4.17
N PRO A 30 2.39 -16.99 3.90
CA PRO A 30 3.49 -17.26 2.98
C PRO A 30 3.29 -16.74 1.55
N ALA A 31 2.03 -16.52 1.13
CA ALA A 31 1.68 -15.96 -0.16
C ALA A 31 2.23 -14.52 -0.38
N PHE A 32 2.59 -13.81 0.69
CA PHE A 32 3.06 -12.42 0.62
C PHE A 32 4.58 -12.26 0.82
N ARG A 33 5.36 -13.34 0.74
CA ARG A 33 6.82 -13.35 0.99
C ARG A 33 7.68 -12.69 -0.09
N SER A 34 7.09 -12.04 -1.09
CA SER A 34 7.84 -11.31 -2.12
C SER A 34 8.32 -9.97 -1.56
N SER A 35 9.63 -9.75 -1.57
CA SER A 35 10.22 -8.45 -1.20
C SER A 35 10.10 -7.46 -2.35
N GLY A 36 9.96 -6.17 -2.03
CA GLY A 36 9.79 -5.11 -3.03
C GLY A 36 8.41 -5.03 -3.67
N ALA A 37 7.46 -5.87 -3.25
CA ALA A 37 6.10 -5.89 -3.76
C ALA A 37 5.21 -4.82 -3.11
N HIS A 38 4.32 -4.23 -3.91
CA HIS A 38 3.24 -3.37 -3.42
C HIS A 38 1.89 -4.10 -3.55
N TRP A 39 1.36 -4.61 -2.44
CA TRP A 39 0.12 -5.40 -2.43
C TRP A 39 -1.14 -4.52 -2.44
N SER A 40 -2.06 -4.84 -3.34
CA SER A 40 -3.34 -4.15 -3.48
C SER A 40 -4.52 -5.13 -3.47
N TRP A 41 -5.70 -4.63 -3.09
CA TRP A 41 -6.96 -5.37 -3.13
C TRP A 41 -7.96 -4.63 -4.02
N GLY A 42 -8.42 -5.32 -5.07
CA GLY A 42 -9.22 -4.74 -6.15
C GLY A 42 -10.68 -4.51 -5.80
N ASN A 43 -10.99 -3.74 -4.75
CA ASN A 43 -12.38 -3.45 -4.36
C ASN A 43 -13.15 -2.58 -5.39
N ARG A 44 -12.43 -1.84 -6.26
CA ARG A 44 -13.03 -0.95 -7.27
C ARG A 44 -13.63 -1.67 -8.48
N GLN A 45 -13.14 -2.86 -8.82
CA GLN A 45 -13.54 -3.58 -10.03
C GLN A 45 -14.28 -4.89 -9.72
N LYS A 46 -14.00 -5.53 -8.58
CA LYS A 46 -14.73 -6.71 -8.11
C LYS A 46 -14.97 -6.61 -6.61
N LYS A 47 -16.22 -6.76 -6.19
CA LYS A 47 -16.55 -7.03 -4.80
C LYS A 47 -15.79 -8.31 -4.40
N ASP A 48 -15.08 -8.26 -3.27
CA ASP A 48 -14.19 -9.33 -2.79
C ASP A 48 -13.00 -9.65 -3.72
N GLY A 49 -12.51 -8.63 -4.43
CA GLY A 49 -11.32 -8.75 -5.27
C GLY A 49 -10.13 -9.34 -4.51
N LYS A 50 -9.49 -10.35 -5.13
CA LYS A 50 -8.28 -10.99 -4.61
C LYS A 50 -7.13 -10.00 -4.55
N GLN A 51 -6.17 -10.28 -3.67
CA GLN A 51 -4.89 -9.57 -3.60
C GLN A 51 -4.12 -9.72 -4.92
N PHE A 52 -3.36 -8.69 -5.27
CA PHE A 52 -2.42 -8.73 -6.38
C PHE A 52 -1.26 -7.77 -6.14
N GLU A 53 -0.12 -8.03 -6.77
CA GLU A 53 1.01 -7.12 -6.80
C GLU A 53 0.71 -5.98 -7.79
N GLN A 54 0.63 -4.77 -7.29
CA GLN A 54 0.26 -3.58 -8.03
C GLN A 54 1.52 -2.89 -8.54
N GLU A 55 1.59 -2.71 -9.86
CA GLU A 55 2.62 -1.89 -10.49
C GLU A 55 2.58 -0.46 -9.93
N LEU A 56 3.77 0.04 -9.55
CA LEU A 56 3.97 1.38 -9.06
C LEU A 56 4.15 2.36 -10.23
N SER A 57 3.77 3.62 -10.02
CA SER A 57 4.03 4.66 -11.01
C SER A 57 5.53 4.95 -11.11
N ASP A 58 5.99 5.44 -12.26
CA ASP A 58 7.39 5.83 -12.51
C ASP A 58 7.95 6.75 -11.41
N LYS A 59 7.11 7.64 -10.88
CA LYS A 59 7.51 8.55 -9.80
C LYS A 59 7.71 7.82 -8.47
N ALA A 60 6.90 6.81 -8.17
CA ALA A 60 7.02 6.03 -6.96
C ALA A 60 8.16 5.00 -7.04
N SER A 61 8.56 4.61 -8.25
CA SER A 61 9.64 3.65 -8.51
C SER A 61 10.98 4.30 -8.91
N ASP A 62 11.08 5.63 -8.97
CA ASP A 62 12.34 6.33 -9.31
C ASP A 62 13.42 6.13 -8.23
N PRO A 63 14.51 5.40 -8.54
CA PRO A 63 15.55 5.10 -7.56
C PRO A 63 16.33 6.35 -7.13
N ALA A 64 16.48 7.36 -7.99
CA ALA A 64 17.21 8.58 -7.66
C ALA A 64 16.46 9.40 -6.60
N THR A 65 15.14 9.55 -6.77
CA THR A 65 14.27 10.18 -5.77
C THR A 65 14.27 9.38 -4.47
N ALA A 66 14.14 8.05 -4.53
CA ALA A 66 14.11 7.21 -3.32
C ALA A 66 15.38 7.36 -2.47
N LEU A 67 16.56 7.32 -3.10
CA LEU A 67 17.84 7.51 -2.43
C LEU A 67 17.94 8.92 -1.82
N ARG A 68 17.54 9.96 -2.56
CA ARG A 68 17.60 11.33 -2.07
C ARG A 68 16.67 11.56 -0.87
N VAL A 69 15.48 10.95 -0.88
CA VAL A 69 14.54 11.00 0.25
C VAL A 69 15.13 10.30 1.47
N TRP A 70 15.79 9.16 1.29
CA TRP A 70 16.47 8.45 2.38
C TRP A 70 17.53 9.33 3.06
N ASP A 71 18.44 9.93 2.28
CA ASP A 71 19.55 10.72 2.82
C ASP A 71 19.05 11.94 3.61
N LEU A 72 18.10 12.68 3.02
CA LEU A 72 17.52 13.86 3.64
C LEU A 72 16.72 13.50 4.90
N SER A 73 15.94 12.42 4.85
CA SER A 73 15.13 11.99 6.00
C SER A 73 16.01 11.51 7.15
N SER A 74 17.07 10.74 6.85
CA SER A 74 18.04 10.27 7.84
C SER A 74 18.71 11.45 8.56
N ALA A 75 19.04 12.52 7.83
CA ALA A 75 19.60 13.73 8.43
C ALA A 75 18.60 14.44 9.35
N LEU A 76 17.32 14.49 8.96
CA LEU A 76 16.27 15.12 9.78
C LEU A 76 15.99 14.38 11.08
N VAL A 77 16.20 13.06 11.11
CA VAL A 77 15.98 12.23 12.32
C VAL A 77 17.26 11.90 13.09
N GLY A 78 18.40 12.47 12.70
CA GLY A 78 19.69 12.28 13.40
C GLY A 78 20.29 10.87 13.25
N LEU A 79 19.98 10.18 12.14
CA LEU A 79 20.55 8.88 11.80
C LEU A 79 21.78 8.98 10.87
N THR A 80 22.06 10.18 10.36
CA THR A 80 23.30 10.44 9.61
C THR A 80 24.46 10.55 10.59
N PRO A 81 25.63 9.94 10.31
CA PRO A 81 26.83 10.07 11.15
C PRO A 81 27.24 11.51 11.46
#